data_AF-A0A960RZK9-F1
#
_entry.id   AF-A0A960RZK9-F1
#
_cell.length_a   1.000
_cell.length_b   1.000
_cell.length_c   1.000
_cell.angle_alpha   90.00
_cell.angle_beta   90.00
_cell.angle_gamma   90.00
#
_symmetry.space_group_name_H-M   'P 1'
#
loop_
_entity.id
_entity.type
_entity.pdbx_description
1 polymer ?
#
loop_
_entity_poly.entity_id
_entity_poly.type
_entity_poly.pdbx_seq_one_letter_code
_entity_poly.pdbx_strand_id
1 'polypeptide(L)'
;MEQHYQISRKKAEAISTGVFLIALGVLFYFNYWWPGILLAIWAFLGTRQSLTGRHFDFAVSSIILLGLFVVITFDISWSVLGPLLFVIGGAYMIFREYFFATEGSKPKGLEEKEPEVYEEEE
;
A
#
# COMPACT_ATOMS: atom_id res chain seq x y z
N MET A 1 -0.30 25.43 -10.57
CA MET A 1 0.38 24.18 -10.93
C MET A 1 -0.71 23.15 -11.19
N GLU A 2 -1.37 23.29 -12.33
CA GLU A 2 -1.16 22.50 -13.55
C GLU A 2 -1.69 21.08 -13.43
N GLN A 3 -2.52 20.73 -14.41
CA GLN A 3 -3.51 19.66 -14.37
C GLN A 3 -2.83 18.28 -14.32
N HIS A 4 -3.03 17.54 -13.23
CA HIS A 4 -2.59 16.15 -13.14
C HIS A 4 -3.38 15.30 -14.15
N TYR A 5 -2.74 15.04 -15.29
CA TYR A 5 -3.21 14.16 -16.35
C TYR A 5 -3.39 12.74 -15.79
N GLN A 6 -4.61 12.43 -15.33
CA GLN A 6 -4.97 11.06 -14.98
C GLN A 6 -5.38 10.34 -16.26
N ILE A 7 -4.49 9.48 -16.75
CA ILE A 7 -4.80 8.54 -17.81
C ILE A 7 -6.05 7.76 -17.39
N SER A 8 -7.02 7.63 -18.30
CA SER A 8 -8.23 6.82 -18.08
C SER A 8 -7.85 5.44 -17.55
N ARG A 9 -8.53 4.95 -16.51
CA ARG A 9 -8.27 3.63 -15.89
C ARG A 9 -8.13 2.51 -16.92
N LYS A 10 -8.94 2.54 -17.98
CA LYS A 10 -8.89 1.57 -19.09
C LYS A 10 -7.56 1.58 -19.85
N LYS A 11 -7.01 2.78 -20.10
CA LYS A 11 -5.72 2.95 -20.76
C LYS A 11 -4.58 2.51 -19.84
N ALA A 12 -4.63 2.87 -18.55
CA ALA A 12 -3.63 2.43 -17.58
C ALA A 12 -3.60 0.91 -17.45
N GLU A 13 -4.76 0.26 -17.45
CA GLU A 13 -4.88 -1.20 -17.44
C GLU A 13 -4.27 -1.85 -18.68
N ALA A 14 -4.64 -1.37 -19.88
CA ALA A 14 -4.07 -1.87 -21.13
C ALA A 14 -2.52 -1.74 -21.18
N ILE A 15 -1.99 -0.58 -20.76
CA ILE A 15 -0.54 -0.34 -20.71
C ILE A 15 0.12 -1.29 -19.69
N SER A 16 -0.44 -1.41 -18.50
CA SER A 16 0.11 -2.29 -17.46
C SER A 16 0.16 -3.75 -17.91
N THR A 17 -0.90 -4.25 -18.56
CA THR A 17 -0.93 -5.60 -19.12
C THR A 17 0.12 -5.78 -20.20
N GLY A 18 0.33 -4.78 -21.07
CA GLY A 18 1.42 -4.79 -22.05
C GLY A 18 2.80 -4.92 -21.39
N VAL A 19 3.07 -4.11 -20.36
CA VAL A 19 4.32 -4.19 -19.58
C VAL A 19 4.50 -5.56 -18.93
N PHE A 20 3.43 -6.13 -18.37
CA PHE A 20 3.46 -7.47 -17.79
C PHE A 20 3.83 -8.55 -18.81
N LEU A 21 3.24 -8.51 -20.01
CA LEU A 21 3.54 -9.46 -21.08
C LEU A 21 4.98 -9.33 -21.57
N ILE A 22 5.51 -8.12 -21.68
CA ILE A 22 6.92 -7.88 -22.02
C ILE A 22 7.83 -8.48 -20.94
N ALA A 23 7.53 -8.20 -19.67
CA ALA A 23 8.29 -8.74 -18.54
C ALA A 23 8.26 -10.28 -18.51
N LEU A 24 7.10 -10.89 -18.82
CA LEU A 24 6.98 -12.34 -18.96
C LEU A 24 7.81 -12.89 -20.12
N GLY A 25 7.82 -12.23 -21.28
CA GLY A 25 8.64 -12.63 -22.42
C GLY A 25 10.14 -12.64 -22.07
N VAL A 26 10.60 -11.60 -21.37
CA VAL A 26 11.96 -11.51 -20.85
C VAL A 26 12.21 -12.63 -19.83
N LEU A 27 11.28 -12.89 -18.92
CA LEU A 27 11.38 -13.94 -17.91
C LEU A 27 11.57 -15.33 -18.53
N PHE A 28 10.80 -15.65 -19.58
CA PHE A 28 10.93 -16.92 -20.31
C PHE A 28 12.29 -17.06 -20.99
N TYR A 29 12.84 -15.97 -21.53
CA TYR A 29 14.17 -15.98 -22.13
C TYR A 29 15.26 -16.33 -21.12
N PHE A 30 15.18 -15.76 -19.91
CA PHE A 30 16.18 -15.95 -18.87
C PHE A 30 16.03 -17.24 -18.06
N ASN A 31 14.90 -17.96 -18.17
CA ASN A 31 14.57 -19.17 -17.40
C ASN A 31 14.60 -19.01 -15.85
N TYR A 32 14.81 -17.80 -15.33
CA TYR A 32 14.78 -17.49 -13.90
C TYR A 32 13.35 -17.25 -13.39
N TRP A 33 12.53 -18.30 -13.48
CA TRP A 33 11.09 -18.25 -13.16
C TRP A 33 10.81 -17.70 -11.75
N TRP A 34 11.58 -18.17 -10.77
CA TRP A 34 11.66 -17.62 -9.43
C TRP A 34 13.06 -17.03 -9.23
N PRO A 35 13.21 -15.78 -8.77
CA PRO A 35 12.22 -14.81 -8.30
C PRO A 35 11.64 -13.88 -9.40
N GLY A 36 11.96 -14.09 -10.68
CA GLY A 36 11.64 -13.12 -11.72
C GLY A 36 10.15 -12.87 -11.97
N ILE A 37 9.26 -13.81 -11.63
CA ILE A 37 7.80 -13.57 -11.68
C ILE A 37 7.36 -12.44 -10.73
N LEU A 38 8.03 -12.28 -9.58
CA LEU A 38 7.74 -11.18 -8.65
C LEU A 38 8.06 -9.82 -9.27
N LEU A 39 9.15 -9.74 -10.03
CA LEU A 39 9.51 -8.52 -10.75
C LEU A 39 8.50 -8.20 -11.86
N ALA A 40 7.98 -9.22 -12.56
CA ALA A 40 6.93 -9.03 -13.54
C ALA A 40 5.64 -8.49 -12.90
N ILE A 41 5.22 -9.06 -11.76
CA ILE A 41 4.07 -8.60 -10.98
C ILE A 41 4.30 -7.17 -10.45
N TRP A 42 5.51 -6.87 -9.97
CA TRP A 42 5.87 -5.54 -9.51
C TRP A 42 5.82 -4.52 -10.65
N ALA A 43 6.34 -4.85 -11.84
CA ALA A 43 6.26 -3.98 -13.01
C ALA A 43 4.80 -3.74 -13.44
N PHE A 44 3.95 -4.77 -13.42
CA PHE A 44 2.52 -4.65 -13.69
C PHE A 44 1.81 -3.71 -12.72
N LEU A 45 1.91 -4.00 -11.42
CA LEU A 45 1.26 -3.22 -10.36
C LEU A 45 1.81 -1.80 -10.31
N GLY A 46 3.13 -1.66 -10.42
CA GLY A 46 3.82 -0.39 -10.41
C GLY A 46 3.38 0.52 -11.53
N THR A 47 3.34 0.00 -12.75
CA THR A 47 2.84 0.75 -13.92
C THR A 47 1.39 1.17 -13.71
N ARG A 48 0.52 0.25 -13.27
CA ARG A 48 -0.90 0.55 -13.05
C ARG A 48 -1.11 1.62 -11.98
N GLN A 49 -0.46 1.49 -10.82
CA GLN A 49 -0.62 2.39 -9.68
C GLN A 49 0.01 3.76 -9.97
N SER A 50 1.18 3.79 -10.64
CA SER A 50 1.84 5.02 -11.08
C SER A 50 0.99 5.80 -12.08
N LEU A 51 0.41 5.14 -13.08
CA LEU A 51 -0.45 5.79 -14.08
C LEU A 51 -1.80 6.26 -13.50
N THR A 52 -2.26 5.66 -12.39
CA THR A 52 -3.50 6.05 -11.69
C THR A 52 -3.26 7.16 -10.65
N GLY A 53 -2.00 7.58 -10.42
CA GLY A 53 -1.66 8.59 -9.43
C GLY A 53 -1.79 8.13 -7.97
N ARG A 54 -1.88 6.80 -7.73
CA ARG A 54 -2.01 6.21 -6.39
C ARG A 54 -0.64 5.98 -5.77
N HIS A 55 0.10 7.06 -5.51
CA HIS A 55 1.50 7.00 -5.06
C HIS A 55 1.68 6.29 -3.72
N PHE A 56 0.73 6.43 -2.79
CA PHE A 56 0.78 5.73 -1.50
C PHE A 56 0.64 4.21 -1.67
N ASP A 57 -0.36 3.78 -2.43
CA ASP A 57 -0.56 2.35 -2.72
C ASP A 57 0.62 1.74 -3.50
N PHE A 58 1.27 2.54 -4.35
CA PHE A 58 2.50 2.17 -5.05
C PHE A 58 3.68 2.00 -4.11
N ALA A 59 3.86 2.91 -3.14
CA ALA A 59 4.93 2.81 -2.15
C ALA A 59 4.75 1.56 -1.27
N VAL A 60 3.53 1.34 -0.77
CA VAL A 60 3.22 0.17 0.06
C VAL A 60 3.40 -1.14 -0.71
N SER A 61 2.85 -1.24 -1.92
CA SER A 61 3.00 -2.44 -2.75
C SER A 61 4.47 -2.71 -3.09
N SER A 62 5.24 -1.67 -3.41
CA SER A 62 6.66 -1.77 -3.71
C SER A 62 7.48 -2.24 -2.52
N ILE A 63 7.23 -1.72 -1.31
CA ILE A 63 7.91 -2.17 -0.10
C ILE A 63 7.64 -3.66 0.15
N ILE A 64 6.39 -4.09 0.01
CA ILE A 64 5.99 -5.50 0.24
C ILE A 64 6.65 -6.42 -0.80
N LEU A 65 6.53 -6.08 -2.09
CA LEU A 65 7.08 -6.89 -3.18
C LEU A 65 8.60 -6.95 -3.14
N LEU A 66 9.26 -5.83 -2.86
CA LEU A 66 10.72 -5.75 -2.78
C LEU A 66 11.23 -6.47 -1.53
N GLY A 67 10.54 -6.34 -0.40
CA GLY A 67 10.82 -7.12 0.81
C GLY A 67 10.71 -8.62 0.55
N LEU A 68 9.63 -9.07 -0.09
CA LEU A 68 9.44 -10.48 -0.46
C LEU A 68 10.50 -10.96 -1.46
N PHE A 69 10.85 -10.14 -2.44
CA PHE A 69 11.90 -10.43 -3.40
C PHE A 69 13.26 -10.65 -2.71
N VAL A 70 13.63 -9.80 -1.74
CA VAL A 70 14.85 -9.96 -0.95
C VAL A 70 14.79 -11.25 -0.12
N VAL A 71 13.69 -11.50 0.59
CA VAL A 71 13.55 -12.71 1.42
C VAL A 71 13.76 -13.98 0.60
N ILE A 72 13.19 -14.04 -0.60
CA ILE A 72 13.30 -15.21 -1.48
C ILE A 72 14.67 -15.31 -2.16
N THR A 73 15.22 -14.18 -2.61
CA THR A 73 16.52 -14.17 -3.31
C THR A 73 17.68 -14.55 -2.39
N PHE A 74 17.61 -14.16 -1.12
CA PHE A 74 18.65 -14.45 -0.13
C PHE A 74 18.36 -15.70 0.72
N ASP A 75 17.28 -16.43 0.41
CA ASP A 75 16.84 -17.62 1.16
C ASP A 75 16.84 -17.38 2.68
N ILE A 76 16.26 -16.25 3.09
CA ILE A 76 16.29 -15.80 4.48
C ILE A 76 15.48 -16.78 5.32
N SER A 77 16.12 -17.40 6.31
CA SER A 77 15.46 -18.34 7.19
C SER A 77 14.40 -17.66 8.06
N TRP A 78 13.31 -18.40 8.34
CA TRP A 78 12.24 -17.96 9.25
C TRP A 78 12.76 -17.58 10.64
N SER A 79 13.86 -18.19 11.07
CA SER A 79 14.55 -17.88 12.33
C SER A 79 15.11 -16.46 12.38
N VAL A 80 15.44 -15.86 11.23
CA VAL A 80 15.90 -14.46 11.14
C VAL A 80 14.73 -13.53 10.84
N LEU A 81 13.81 -13.95 9.96
CA LEU A 81 12.67 -13.14 9.53
C LEU A 81 11.72 -12.81 10.70
N GLY A 82 11.43 -13.78 11.56
CA GLY A 82 10.53 -13.59 12.71
C GLY A 82 11.02 -12.50 13.68
N PRO A 83 12.25 -12.61 14.21
CA PRO A 83 12.83 -11.56 15.06
C PRO A 83 12.89 -10.19 14.37
N LEU A 84 13.26 -10.15 13.09
CA LEU A 84 13.32 -8.90 12.32
C LEU A 84 11.95 -8.22 12.23
N LEU A 85 10.90 -8.98 11.91
CA LEU A 85 9.52 -8.48 11.87
C LEU A 85 9.06 -7.99 13.26
N PHE A 86 9.46 -8.67 14.33
CA PHE A 86 9.16 -8.25 15.70
C PHE A 86 9.82 -6.91 16.05
N VAL A 87 11.10 -6.73 15.68
CA VAL A 87 11.81 -5.46 15.89
C VAL A 87 11.15 -4.33 15.11
N ILE A 88 10.82 -4.55 13.83
CA ILE A 88 10.13 -3.56 13.00
C ILE A 88 8.75 -3.23 13.57
N GLY A 89 7.97 -4.24 13.97
CA GLY A 89 6.64 -4.07 14.55
C GLY A 89 6.66 -3.32 15.89
N GLY A 90 7.60 -3.67 16.77
CA GLY A 90 7.80 -2.96 18.04
C GLY A 90 8.23 -1.51 17.84
N ALA A 91 9.18 -1.27 16.93
CA ALA A 91 9.59 0.08 16.56
C ALA A 91 8.40 0.88 16.00
N TYR A 92 7.63 0.31 15.07
CA TYR A 92 6.44 0.95 14.52
C TYR A 92 5.42 1.34 15.59
N MET A 93 5.20 0.49 16.60
CA MET A 93 4.28 0.80 17.70
C MET A 93 4.75 2.01 18.52
N ILE A 94 6.05 2.08 18.83
CA ILE A 94 6.64 3.22 19.56
C ILE A 94 6.53 4.51 18.73
N PHE A 95 6.89 4.45 17.44
CA PHE A 95 6.78 5.58 16.53
C PHE A 95 5.33 6.04 16.39
N ARG A 96 4.39 5.11 16.26
CA ARG A 96 2.97 5.44 16.15
C ARG A 96 2.47 6.18 17.39
N GLU A 97 2.81 5.69 18.58
CA GLU A 97 2.42 6.35 19.83
C GLU A 97 3.02 7.76 19.90
N TYR A 98 4.31 7.91 19.61
CA TYR A 98 5.00 9.20 19.74
C TYR A 98 4.52 10.26 18.73
N PHE A 99 4.24 9.88 17.48
CA PHE A 99 3.86 10.83 16.43
C PHE A 99 2.34 11.05 16.33
N PHE A 100 1.49 10.07 16.68
CA PHE A 100 0.03 10.18 16.52
C PHE A 100 -0.74 10.46 17.83
N ALA A 101 -0.10 10.42 19.00
CA ALA A 101 -0.78 10.75 20.28
C ALA A 101 -1.27 12.21 20.37
N THR A 102 -0.94 13.08 19.41
CA THR A 102 -1.34 14.51 19.44
C THR A 102 -2.66 14.81 18.69
N GLU A 103 -3.21 13.90 17.87
CA GLU A 103 -4.42 14.20 17.07
C GLU A 103 -5.74 13.58 17.61
N GLY A 104 -5.68 12.76 18.68
CA GLY A 104 -6.77 11.85 19.03
C GLY A 104 -7.61 12.16 20.28
N SER A 105 -7.33 13.20 21.07
CA SER A 105 -8.04 13.48 22.33
C SER A 105 -9.12 14.56 22.19
N LYS A 106 -10.12 14.33 21.32
CA LYS A 106 -11.46 14.90 21.55
C LYS A 106 -12.43 13.75 21.87
N PRO A 107 -12.86 13.58 23.14
CA PRO A 107 -13.90 12.63 23.47
C PRO A 107 -15.18 13.02 22.72
N LYS A 108 -15.63 12.15 21.80
CA LYS A 108 -17.01 12.13 21.30
C LYS A 108 -17.91 11.72 22.46
N GLY A 109 -18.44 12.68 23.21
CA GLY A 109 -19.32 12.36 24.32
C GLY A 109 -19.86 13.59 25.01
N LEU A 110 -20.54 14.46 24.27
CA LEU A 110 -21.59 15.36 24.75
C LEU A 110 -22.44 15.73 23.53
N GLU A 111 -23.30 14.79 23.09
CA GLU A 111 -24.54 15.19 22.40
C GLU A 111 -25.35 15.96 23.42
N GLU A 112 -25.36 17.28 23.24
CA GLU A 112 -26.25 18.20 23.93
C GLU A 112 -27.68 17.84 23.53
N LYS A 113 -28.38 17.15 24.43
CA LYS A 113 -29.81 16.86 24.29
C LYS A 113 -30.53 18.21 24.34
N GLU A 114 -31.01 18.69 23.18
CA GLU A 114 -31.91 19.85 23.13
C GLU A 114 -33.13 19.57 24.04
N PRO A 115 -33.53 20.52 24.90
CA PRO A 115 -34.75 20.36 25.67
C PRO A 115 -35.97 20.42 24.74
N GLU A 116 -36.75 19.33 24.71
CA GLU A 116 -38.08 19.29 24.10
C GLU A 116 -38.95 20.39 24.72
N VAL A 117 -39.26 21.40 23.91
CA VAL A 117 -40.26 22.43 24.21
C VAL A 117 -41.62 21.76 24.04
N TYR A 118 -42.32 21.48 25.16
CA TYR A 118 -43.72 21.09 25.12
C TYR A 118 -44.57 22.34 24.89
N GLU A 119 -45.23 22.43 23.73
CA GLU A 119 -46.33 23.37 23.52
C GLU A 119 -47.53 22.89 24.34
N GLU A 120 -47.93 23.69 25.33
CA GLU A 120 -49.23 23.55 26.00
C GLU A 120 -50.32 24.02 25.02
N GLU A 121 -51.16 23.10 24.53
CA GLU A 121 -52.40 23.45 23.83
C GLU A 121 -53.46 23.89 24.87
N GLU A 122 -53.96 25.13 24.72
CA GLU A 122 -55.15 25.67 25.41
C GLU A 122 -56.46 25.04 24.91
#